data_AF-A0A970H530-F1
#
_entry.id   AF-A0A970H530-F1
#
_cell.length_a   1.000
_cell.length_b   1.000
_cell.length_c   1.000
_cell.angle_alpha   90.00
_cell.angle_beta   90.00
_cell.angle_gamma   90.00
#
_symmetry.space_group_name_H-M   'P 1'
#
loop_
_entity.id
_entity.type
_entity.pdbx_description
1 polymer ?
#
loop_
_entity_poly.entity_id
_entity_poly.type
_entity_poly.pdbx_seq_one_letter_code
_entity_poly.pdbx_strand_id
1 'polypeptide(L)' 'MTFEQALEQLEAVLQKLERNDCPLDEAMSLFQEGMKLVQFGRRKLQDAEKKVSLLLKEAGEFVPFNGEEDQA' A
#
# COMPACT_ATOMS: atom_id res chain seq x y z
N MET A 1 -6.35 6.60 -9.33
CA MET A 1 -5.01 6.41 -8.76
C MET A 1 -4.58 4.97 -8.98
N THR A 2 -3.40 4.75 -9.56
CA THR A 2 -2.77 3.43 -9.70
C THR A 2 -1.88 3.11 -8.49
N PHE A 3 -1.31 1.90 -8.44
CA PHE A 3 -0.37 1.53 -7.38
C PHE A 3 0.91 2.35 -7.47
N GLU A 4 1.44 2.50 -8.68
CA GLU A 4 2.67 3.26 -8.99
C GLU A 4 2.50 4.73 -8.61
N GLN A 5 1.33 5.32 -8.94
CA GLN A 5 1.01 6.69 -8.54
C GLN A 5 0.92 6.86 -7.01
N ALA A 6 0.44 5.84 -6.30
CA ALA A 6 0.39 5.88 -4.84
C ALA A 6 1.79 5.77 -4.21
N LEU A 7 2.66 4.98 -4.83
CA LEU A 7 4.05 4.83 -4.41
C LEU A 7 4.85 6.12 -4.62
N GLU A 8 4.71 6.74 -5.79
CA GLU A 8 5.34 8.03 -6.10
C GLU A 8 4.89 9.14 -5.13
N GLN A 9 3.59 9.20 -4.82
CA GLN A 9 3.08 10.14 -3.81
C GLN A 9 3.61 9.84 -2.41
N LEU A 10 3.76 8.56 -2.05
CA LEU A 10 4.30 8.18 -0.74
C LEU A 10 5.77 8.58 -0.60
N GLU A 11 6.58 8.36 -1.64
CA GLU A 11 7.97 8.82 -1.69
C GLU A 11 8.05 10.35 -1.55
N ALA A 12 7.16 11.09 -2.23
CA ALA A 12 7.10 12.55 -2.10
C ALA A 12 6.72 13.00 -0.68
N VAL A 13 5.81 12.28 -0.01
CA VAL A 13 5.46 12.52 1.40
C VAL A 13 6.67 12.27 2.30
N LEU A 14 7.38 11.15 2.12
CA LEU A 14 8.58 10.82 2.88
C LEU A 14 9.67 11.88 2.72
N GLN A 15 9.95 12.31 1.49
CA GLN A 15 10.91 13.37 1.21
C GLN A 15 10.57 14.70 1.90
N LYS A 16 9.28 15.02 2.08
CA LYS A 16 8.86 16.22 2.81
C LYS A 16 9.02 16.05 4.33
N LEU A 17 8.72 14.87 4.85
CA LEU A 17 8.89 14.53 6.27
C LEU A 17 10.36 14.50 6.71
N GLU A 18 11.28 14.16 5.81
CA GLU A 18 12.73 14.15 6.07
C GLU A 18 13.35 15.56 6.14
N ARG A 19 12.58 16.61 5.81
CA ARG A 19 13.09 17.99 5.89
C ARG A 19 13.14 18.48 7.33
N ASN A 20 14.30 19.00 7.73
CA ASN A 20 14.55 19.50 9.10
C ASN A 20 13.70 20.72 9.50
N ASP A 21 13.02 21.36 8.55
CA ASP A 21 12.19 22.55 8.76
C ASP A 21 10.68 22.27 8.69
N CYS A 22 10.25 21.01 8.63
CA CYS A 22 8.84 20.64 8.61
C CYS A 22 8.14 20.98 9.94
N PRO A 23 7.17 21.92 9.97
CA PRO A 23 6.39 22.22 11.17
C PRO A 23 5.57 21.02 11.63
N LEU A 24 5.33 20.90 12.94
CA LEU A 24 4.60 19.76 13.52
C LEU A 24 3.24 19.52 12.87
N ASP A 25 2.45 20.58 12.65
CA ASP A 25 1.12 20.46 12.04
C ASP A 25 1.18 19.93 10.59
N GLU A 26 2.21 20.35 9.84
CA GLU A 26 2.45 19.85 8.49
C GLU A 26 2.91 18.38 8.52
N ALA A 27 3.80 18.02 9.44
CA ALA A 27 4.25 16.65 9.64
C ALA A 27 3.09 15.71 9.98
N MET A 28 2.13 16.16 10.81
CA MET A 28 0.93 15.40 11.13
C MET A 28 0.03 15.20 9.91
N SER A 29 -0.13 16.23 9.08
CA SER A 29 -0.90 16.13 7.83
C SER A 29 -0.27 15.16 6.84
N LEU A 30 1.05 15.29 6.62
CA LEU A 30 1.84 14.41 5.76
C LEU A 30 1.81 12.96 6.25
N PHE A 31 1.91 12.74 7.55
CA PHE A 31 1.81 11.39 8.13
C PHE A 31 0.43 10.75 7.85
N GLN A 32 -0.65 11.50 8.04
CA GLN A 32 -2.00 11.01 7.72
C GLN A 32 -2.16 10.70 6.23
N GLU A 33 -1.59 11.53 5.35
CA GLU A 33 -1.56 11.28 3.91
C GLU A 33 -0.78 10.01 3.58
N GLY A 34 0.42 9.85 4.12
CA GLY A 34 1.25 8.65 3.96
C GLY A 34 0.52 7.38 4.41
N MET A 35 -0.18 7.42 5.55
CA MET A 35 -0.97 6.29 6.05
C MET A 35 -2.11 5.90 5.09
N LYS A 36 -2.77 6.88 4.46
CA LYS A 36 -3.81 6.61 3.46
C LYS A 36 -3.21 5.97 2.20
N LEU A 37 -2.05 6.44 1.75
CA LEU A 37 -1.34 5.88 0.59
C LEU A 37 -0.90 4.43 0.86
N VAL A 38 -0.37 4.14 2.05
CA VAL A 38 0.00 2.78 2.46
C VAL A 38 -1.22 1.86 2.50
N GLN A 39 -2.34 2.29 3.11
CA GLN A 39 -3.56 1.49 3.13
C GLN A 39 -4.09 1.23 1.72
N PHE A 40 -4.04 2.24 0.85
CA PHE A 40 -4.44 2.10 -0.55
C PHE A 40 -3.56 1.07 -1.27
N GLY A 41 -2.24 1.15 -1.13
CA GLY A 41 -1.29 0.21 -1.71
C GLY A 41 -1.54 -1.23 -1.26
N ARG A 42 -1.71 -1.45 0.06
CA ARG A 42 -2.06 -2.76 0.63
C ARG A 42 -3.34 -3.33 0.01
N ARG A 43 -4.40 -2.53 -0.11
CA ARG A 43 -5.65 -2.98 -0.75
C ARG A 43 -5.46 -3.36 -2.22
N LYS A 44 -4.67 -2.57 -2.96
CA LYS A 44 -4.38 -2.87 -4.37
C LYS A 44 -3.63 -4.18 -4.55
N LEU A 45 -2.64 -4.46 -3.69
CA LEU A 45 -1.92 -5.73 -3.70
C LEU A 45 -2.85 -6.89 -3.37
N GLN A 46 -3.65 -6.78 -2.30
CA GLN A 46 -4.63 -7.80 -1.93
C GLN A 46 -5.64 -8.10 -3.06
N ASP A 47 -6.11 -7.08 -3.77
CA ASP A 47 -7.01 -7.26 -4.91
C ASP A 47 -6.31 -7.97 -6.08
N ALA A 48 -5.04 -7.67 -6.32
CA ALA A 48 -4.24 -8.33 -7.35
C ALA A 48 -4.01 -9.81 -7.01
N GLU A 49 -3.62 -10.09 -5.77
CA GLU A 49 -3.40 -11.44 -5.23
C GLU A 49 -4.67 -12.31 -5.36
N LYS A 50 -5.83 -11.78 -4.98
CA LYS A 50 -7.12 -12.47 -5.13
C LYS A 50 -7.42 -12.82 -6.59
N LYS A 51 -7.13 -11.91 -7.52
CA LYS A 51 -7.34 -12.15 -8.95
C LYS A 51 -6.41 -13.25 -9.46
N VAL A 52 -5.14 -13.22 -9.09
CA VAL A 52 -4.17 -14.27 -9.46
C VAL A 52 -4.62 -15.62 -8.90
N SER A 53 -5.05 -15.66 -7.63
CA SER A 53 -5.54 -16.89 -7.01
C SER A 53 -6.76 -17.48 -7.73
N LEU A 54 -7.71 -16.63 -8.15
CA LEU A 54 -8.87 -17.07 -8.92
C LEU A 54 -8.45 -17.66 -10.28
N LEU A 55 -7.54 -17.01 -11.00
CA LEU A 55 -7.04 -17.48 -12.29
C LEU A 55 -6.30 -18.82 -12.18
N LEU A 56 -5.48 -19.00 -11.15
CA LEU A 56 -4.79 -20.28 -10.90
C LEU A 56 -5.79 -21.41 -10.58
N LYS A 57 -6.82 -21.11 -9.78
CA LYS A 57 -7.90 -22.05 -9.48
C LYS A 57 -8.68 -22.46 -10.73
N GLU A 58 -8.95 -21.53 -11.64
CA GLU A 58 -9.58 -21.81 -12.94
C GLU A 58 -8.69 -22.63 -13.87
N ALA A 59 -7.37 -22.43 -13.81
CA ALA A 59 -6.38 -23.21 -14.56
C ALA A 59 -6.14 -24.63 -14.00
N GLY A 60 -6.77 -24.98 -12.87
CA GLY A 60 -6.60 -26.28 -12.20
C GLY A 60 -5.32 -26.39 -11.35
N GLU A 61 -4.59 -25.29 -11.17
CA GLU A 61 -3.42 -25.22 -10.30
C GLU A 61 -3.84 -24.70 -8.91
N PHE A 62 -3.98 -25.60 -7.94
CA PHE A 62 -4.28 -25.20 -6.56
C PHE A 62 -2.99 -24.77 -5.85
N VAL A 63 -2.80 -23.45 -5.72
CA VAL A 63 -1.77 -22.89 -4.84
C VAL A 63 -2.48 -22.30 -3.62
N PRO A 64 -2.38 -22.91 -2.42
CA PRO A 64 -2.98 -22.35 -1.23
C PRO A 64 -2.36 -20.99 -0.93
N PHE A 65 -3.20 -19.96 -0.89
CA PHE A 65 -2.78 -18.62 -0.51
C PHE A 65 -2.64 -18.56 1.02
N ASN A 66 -1.42 -18.75 1.53
CA ASN A 66 -1.07 -18.52 2.92
C ASN A 66 -0.87 -17.01 3.14
N GLY A 67 -1.94 -16.23 3.03
CA GLY A 67 -1.93 -14.83 3.44
C GLY A 67 -1.63 -14.79 4.94
N GLU A 68 -0.37 -14.53 5.30
CA GLU A 68 0.02 -14.39 6.68
C GLU A 68 -0.83 -13.31 7.34
N GLU A 69 -1.36 -13.71 8.50
CA GLU A 69 -2.24 -12.95 9.36
C GLU A 69 -1.53 -11.71 9.90
N ASP A 70 -1.60 -10.59 9.18
CA ASP A 70 -1.33 -9.26 9.77
C ASP A 70 -2.64 -8.72 10.40
N GLN A 71 -3.15 -9.46 11.38
CA GLN A 71 -4.06 -8.98 12.42
C GLN A 71 -3.42 -9.33 13.77
N ALA A 72 -2.50 -8.49 14.23
CA ALA A 72 -2.18 -8.27 15.64
C ALA A 72 -1.56 -6.89 15.83
#